data_AF-A0A0F9LD15-F1
#
_entry.id   AF-A0A0F9LD15-F1
#
_cell.length_a   1.000
_cell.length_b   1.000
_cell.length_c   1.000
_cell.angle_alpha   90.00
_cell.angle_beta   90.00
_cell.angle_gamma   90.00
#
_symmetry.space_group_name_H-M   'P 1'
#
loop_
_entity.id
_entity.type
_entity.pdbx_description
1 polymer ?
#
loop_
_entity_poly.entity_id
_entity_poly.type
_entity_poly.pdbx_seq_one_letter_code
_entity_poly.pdbx_strand_id
1 'polypeptide(L)'
;MADYCDDDNLVALRPKILLLGVATWAPQITEATAVINRALETRWYRQACREYDLDYREYQFDPDLLLNATVQLTHLGALKSLELAYRLLTKDSPEADAFERQAENYRKLYGTELSEVLAQGLDYDWDDSGAIGDTEKLMPSMRRLKRA
;
A
#
# COMPACT_ATOMS: atom_id res chain seq x y z
N MET A 1 12.87 -7.59 0.84
CA MET A 1 11.51 -7.21 1.27
C MET A 1 10.85 -8.20 2.22
N ALA A 2 10.50 -7.73 3.43
CA ALA A 2 9.47 -8.34 4.25
C ALA A 2 8.08 -7.84 3.78
N ASP A 3 7.03 -8.62 4.04
CA ASP A 3 5.66 -8.18 3.79
C ASP A 3 5.26 -6.99 4.67
N TYR A 4 4.32 -6.16 4.21
CA TYR A 4 3.89 -4.96 4.96
C TYR A 4 3.03 -5.27 6.19
N CYS A 5 2.44 -6.45 6.25
CA CYS A 5 1.62 -6.89 7.37
C CYS A 5 1.80 -8.39 7.63
N ASP A 6 1.23 -8.87 8.72
CA ASP A 6 1.20 -10.29 9.11
C ASP A 6 -0.24 -10.75 9.42
N ASP A 7 -0.37 -12.04 9.78
CA ASP A 7 -1.67 -12.62 10.16
C ASP A 7 -2.25 -11.96 11.43
N ASP A 8 -1.42 -11.46 12.36
CA ASP A 8 -1.89 -10.78 13.58
C ASP A 8 -2.60 -9.46 13.26
N ASN A 9 -2.09 -8.69 12.30
CA ASN A 9 -2.73 -7.49 11.78
C ASN A 9 -4.10 -7.79 11.15
N LEU A 10 -4.22 -8.91 10.43
CA LEU A 10 -5.49 -9.38 9.87
C LEU A 10 -6.49 -9.77 10.96
N VAL A 11 -6.02 -10.47 11.99
CA VAL A 11 -6.84 -10.87 13.15
C VAL A 11 -7.29 -9.64 13.94
N ALA A 12 -6.46 -8.60 14.06
CA ALA A 12 -6.84 -7.36 14.73
C ALA A 12 -8.03 -6.67 14.03
N LEU A 13 -8.04 -6.62 12.70
CA LEU A 13 -9.16 -6.07 11.92
C LEU A 13 -10.36 -7.02 11.85
N ARG A 14 -10.10 -8.32 11.75
CA ARG A 14 -11.13 -9.35 11.61
C ARG A 14 -10.77 -10.60 12.41
N PRO A 15 -11.16 -10.68 13.70
CA PRO A 15 -10.73 -11.75 14.60
C PRO A 15 -11.08 -13.18 14.15
N LYS A 16 -12.14 -13.33 13.34
CA LYS A 16 -12.62 -14.63 12.87
C LYS A 16 -12.08 -15.02 11.49
N ILE A 17 -11.13 -14.28 10.92
CA ILE A 17 -10.66 -14.52 9.54
C ILE A 17 -9.97 -15.89 9.39
N LEU A 18 -9.19 -16.32 10.39
CA LEU A 18 -8.53 -17.63 10.40
C LEU A 18 -9.48 -18.81 10.69
N LEU A 19 -10.68 -18.52 11.23
CA LEU A 19 -11.71 -19.54 11.49
C LEU A 19 -12.50 -19.92 10.24
N LEU A 20 -12.22 -19.29 9.10
CA LEU A 20 -12.89 -19.55 7.82
C LEU A 20 -12.31 -20.75 7.06
N GLY A 21 -11.51 -21.58 7.73
CA GLY A 21 -10.93 -22.81 7.16
C GLY A 21 -9.54 -22.62 6.54
N VAL A 22 -8.88 -21.49 6.79
CA VAL A 22 -7.54 -21.18 6.27
C VAL A 22 -6.60 -20.91 7.45
N ALA A 23 -5.48 -21.65 7.49
CA ALA A 23 -4.53 -21.58 8.60
C ALA A 23 -3.65 -20.31 8.58
N THR A 24 -3.36 -19.77 7.40
CA THR A 24 -2.58 -18.55 7.20
C THR A 24 -2.96 -17.90 5.88
N TRP A 25 -2.95 -16.57 5.84
CA TRP A 25 -3.19 -15.78 4.63
C TRP A 25 -1.89 -15.28 3.99
N ALA A 26 -0.74 -15.89 4.31
CA ALA A 26 0.56 -15.53 3.74
C ALA A 26 0.56 -15.33 2.21
N PRO A 27 -0.08 -16.19 1.38
CA PRO A 27 -0.11 -15.96 -0.06
C PRO A 27 -0.83 -14.65 -0.46
N GLN A 28 -1.93 -14.33 0.23
CA GLN A 28 -2.70 -13.11 0.01
C GLN A 28 -1.96 -11.88 0.52
N ILE A 29 -1.20 -12.03 1.61
CA ILE A 29 -0.32 -10.98 2.13
C ILE A 29 0.78 -10.65 1.10
N THR A 30 1.47 -11.66 0.58
CA THR A 30 2.51 -11.46 -0.45
C THR A 30 1.93 -10.85 -1.74
N GLU A 31 0.75 -11.30 -2.17
CA GLU A 31 0.06 -10.70 -3.32
C GLU A 31 -0.34 -9.24 -3.04
N ALA A 32 -0.84 -8.95 -1.83
CA ALA A 32 -1.18 -7.60 -1.42
C ALA A 32 0.04 -6.68 -1.46
N THR A 33 1.18 -7.11 -0.91
CA THR A 33 2.47 -6.38 -0.96
C THR A 33 2.82 -6.02 -2.41
N ALA A 34 2.74 -6.98 -3.33
CA ALA A 34 3.04 -6.74 -4.74
C ALA A 34 2.07 -5.73 -5.39
N VAL A 35 0.78 -5.79 -5.08
CA VAL A 35 -0.21 -4.84 -5.61
C VAL A 35 0.02 -3.43 -5.07
N ILE A 36 0.38 -3.31 -3.79
CA ILE A 36 0.70 -2.04 -3.15
C ILE A 36 1.92 -1.42 -3.81
N ASN A 37 2.99 -2.18 -4.00
CA ASN A 37 4.22 -1.70 -4.66
C ASN A 37 3.94 -1.14 -6.05
N ARG A 38 3.15 -1.86 -6.85
CA ARG A 38 2.73 -1.37 -8.16
C ARG A 38 1.91 -0.08 -8.08
N ALA A 39 1.04 0.04 -7.09
CA ALA A 39 0.24 1.24 -6.88
C ALA A 39 1.12 2.43 -6.46
N LEU A 40 2.09 2.21 -5.57
CA LEU A 40 3.05 3.22 -5.13
C LEU A 40 3.93 3.69 -6.28
N GLU A 41 4.51 2.76 -7.05
CA GLU A 41 5.32 3.09 -8.23
C GLU A 41 4.54 3.97 -9.22
N THR A 42 3.31 3.55 -9.55
CA THR A 42 2.54 4.20 -10.61
C THR A 42 1.95 5.54 -10.17
N ARG A 43 1.43 5.63 -8.94
CA ARG A 43 0.66 6.79 -8.46
C ARG A 43 1.49 7.82 -7.73
N TRP A 44 2.54 7.38 -7.04
CA TRP A 44 3.34 8.25 -6.17
C TRP A 44 4.76 8.42 -6.70
N TYR A 45 5.52 7.33 -6.87
CA TYR A 45 6.94 7.41 -7.22
C TYR A 45 7.18 8.19 -8.52
N ARG A 46 6.41 7.92 -9.58
CA ARG A 46 6.52 8.67 -10.84
C ARG A 46 6.23 10.16 -10.70
N GLN A 47 5.37 10.54 -9.76
CA GLN A 47 5.13 11.95 -9.47
C GLN A 47 6.28 12.53 -8.65
N ALA A 48 6.73 11.82 -7.62
CA ALA A 48 7.83 12.23 -6.78
C ALA A 48 9.14 12.39 -7.58
N CYS A 49 9.49 11.47 -8.48
CA CYS A 49 10.64 11.62 -9.38
C CYS A 49 10.61 12.94 -10.16
N ARG A 50 9.44 13.36 -10.67
CA ARG A 50 9.31 14.64 -11.39
C ARG A 50 9.52 15.84 -10.48
N GLU A 51 9.23 15.71 -9.20
CA GLU A 51 9.45 16.75 -8.20
C GLU A 51 10.94 16.88 -7.85
N TYR A 52 11.68 15.77 -7.89
CA TYR A 52 13.14 15.70 -7.72
C TYR A 52 13.95 15.86 -9.02
N ASP A 53 13.29 16.14 -10.16
CA ASP A 53 13.92 16.22 -11.50
C ASP A 53 14.67 14.94 -11.93
N LEU A 54 14.19 13.78 -11.47
CA LEU A 54 14.69 12.45 -11.80
C LEU A 54 13.85 11.79 -12.90
N ASP A 55 14.50 11.05 -13.81
CA ASP A 55 13.79 10.18 -14.75
C ASP A 55 13.45 8.84 -14.09
N TYR A 56 12.15 8.61 -13.88
CA TYR A 56 11.61 7.36 -13.32
C TYR A 56 11.94 6.09 -14.13
N ARG A 57 12.46 6.24 -15.35
CA ARG A 57 12.93 5.12 -16.18
C ARG A 57 14.36 4.72 -15.85
N GLU A 58 15.17 5.68 -15.41
CA GLU A 58 16.57 5.46 -15.01
C GLU A 58 16.64 5.09 -13.53
N TYR A 59 15.88 5.80 -12.69
CA TYR A 59 15.72 5.52 -11.27
C TYR A 59 14.42 4.76 -11.08
N GLN A 60 14.51 3.45 -10.90
CA GLN A 60 13.35 2.59 -10.69
C GLN A 60 12.95 2.57 -9.21
N PHE A 61 11.66 2.39 -8.97
CA PHE A 61 11.14 2.25 -7.62
C PHE A 61 11.73 1.01 -6.95
N ASP A 62 12.53 1.23 -5.92
CA ASP A 62 12.97 0.18 -5.01
C ASP A 62 12.17 0.28 -3.71
N PRO A 63 11.35 -0.74 -3.36
CA PRO A 63 10.61 -0.71 -2.11
C PRO A 63 11.49 -0.92 -0.86
N ASP A 64 12.75 -1.35 -0.98
CA ASP A 64 13.66 -1.51 0.17
C ASP A 64 14.15 -0.12 0.67
N LEU A 65 14.01 0.94 -0.16
CA LEU A 65 14.28 2.34 0.19
C LEU A 65 13.13 3.03 0.95
N LEU A 66 12.01 2.33 1.18
CA LEU A 66 10.93 2.81 2.05
C LEU A 66 11.26 2.52 3.52
N LEU A 67 12.03 3.40 4.16
CA LEU A 67 12.57 3.16 5.50
C LEU A 67 11.50 3.00 6.59
N ASN A 68 10.33 3.64 6.44
CA ASN A 68 9.20 3.52 7.37
C ASN A 68 8.00 2.76 6.79
N ALA A 69 8.24 1.90 5.78
CA ALA A 69 7.19 1.16 5.09
C ALA A 69 6.29 0.38 6.03
N THR A 70 6.86 -0.32 7.02
CA THR A 70 6.08 -1.15 7.95
C THR A 70 5.10 -0.27 8.72
N VAL A 71 5.50 0.89 9.24
CA VAL A 71 4.59 1.75 10.00
C VAL A 71 3.54 2.41 9.10
N GLN A 72 3.95 2.92 7.93
CA GLN A 72 3.07 3.68 7.03
C GLN A 72 2.11 2.78 6.22
N LEU A 73 2.50 1.53 5.94
CA LEU A 73 1.77 0.64 5.03
C LEU A 73 1.14 -0.57 5.73
N THR A 74 1.35 -0.81 7.04
CA THR A 74 0.75 -1.97 7.73
C THR A 74 -0.76 -2.04 7.56
N HIS A 75 -1.47 -0.94 7.85
CA HIS A 75 -2.93 -0.92 7.79
C HIS A 75 -3.43 -1.12 6.35
N LEU A 76 -2.75 -0.49 5.39
CA LEU A 76 -3.02 -0.60 3.96
C LEU A 76 -2.77 -2.03 3.43
N GLY A 77 -1.70 -2.67 3.89
CA GLY A 77 -1.36 -4.08 3.67
C GLY A 77 -2.45 -5.02 4.19
N ALA A 78 -2.91 -4.79 5.43
CA ALA A 78 -3.95 -5.61 6.04
C ALA A 78 -5.29 -5.47 5.31
N LEU A 79 -5.70 -4.25 4.93
CA LEU A 79 -6.92 -4.01 4.16
C LEU A 79 -6.88 -4.71 2.79
N LYS A 80 -5.75 -4.62 2.09
CA LYS A 80 -5.60 -5.24 0.78
C LYS A 80 -5.58 -6.76 0.86
N SER A 81 -4.91 -7.30 1.86
CA SER A 81 -4.87 -8.73 2.16
C SER A 81 -6.27 -9.26 2.48
N LEU A 82 -7.07 -8.53 3.26
CA LEU A 82 -8.47 -8.90 3.53
C LEU A 82 -9.35 -8.88 2.28
N GLU A 83 -9.18 -7.90 1.39
CA GLU A 83 -9.88 -7.89 0.09
C GLU A 83 -9.60 -9.20 -0.68
N LEU A 84 -8.33 -9.59 -0.79
CA LEU A 84 -7.91 -10.80 -1.50
C LEU A 84 -8.38 -12.08 -0.80
N ALA A 85 -8.26 -12.14 0.53
CA ALA A 85 -8.74 -13.25 1.33
C ALA A 85 -10.25 -13.47 1.15
N TYR A 86 -11.05 -12.39 1.20
CA TYR A 86 -12.48 -12.50 0.97
C TYR A 86 -12.83 -12.88 -0.46
N ARG A 87 -12.10 -12.38 -1.45
CA ARG A 87 -12.25 -12.79 -2.85
C ARG A 87 -11.94 -14.28 -3.08
N LEU A 88 -11.02 -14.87 -2.32
CA LEU A 88 -10.77 -16.31 -2.40
C LEU A 88 -11.95 -17.14 -1.87
N LEU A 89 -12.69 -16.61 -0.90
CA LEU A 89 -13.80 -17.30 -0.24
C LEU A 89 -15.13 -17.14 -0.98
N THR A 90 -15.21 -16.28 -2.00
CA THR A 90 -16.43 -16.08 -2.79
C THR A 90 -16.77 -17.33 -3.58
N LYS A 91 -18.06 -17.67 -3.64
CA LYS A 91 -18.54 -18.77 -4.47
C LYS A 91 -18.68 -18.33 -5.93
N ASP A 92 -18.38 -19.24 -6.86
CA ASP A 92 -18.71 -19.07 -8.27
C ASP A 92 -20.23 -19.22 -8.50
N SER A 93 -20.99 -18.22 -8.07
CA SER A 93 -22.46 -18.15 -8.17
C SER A 93 -22.86 -16.83 -8.83
N PRO A 94 -23.94 -16.81 -9.64
CA PRO A 94 -24.45 -15.56 -10.22
C PRO A 94 -25.00 -14.57 -9.17
N GLU A 95 -25.28 -15.03 -7.96
CA GLU A 95 -25.75 -14.18 -6.86
C GLU A 95 -24.61 -13.76 -5.93
N ALA A 96 -24.51 -12.44 -5.70
CA ALA A 96 -23.48 -11.87 -4.85
C ALA A 96 -23.62 -12.34 -3.39
N ASP A 97 -22.63 -13.11 -2.95
CA ASP A 97 -22.57 -13.67 -1.60
C ASP A 97 -22.10 -12.63 -0.57
N ALA A 98 -22.11 -13.03 0.72
CA ALA A 98 -21.68 -12.14 1.79
C ALA A 98 -20.18 -11.81 1.73
N PHE A 99 -19.35 -12.69 1.15
CA PHE A 99 -17.91 -12.49 1.05
C PHE A 99 -17.57 -11.50 -0.07
N GLU A 100 -18.30 -11.50 -1.19
CA GLU A 100 -18.17 -10.50 -2.24
C GLU A 100 -18.43 -9.09 -1.71
N ARG A 101 -19.48 -8.94 -0.90
CA ARG A 101 -19.81 -7.65 -0.27
C ARG A 101 -18.71 -7.19 0.69
N GLN A 102 -18.10 -8.11 1.42
CA GLN A 102 -16.98 -7.79 2.30
C GLN A 102 -15.73 -7.43 1.49
N ALA A 103 -15.39 -8.20 0.46
CA ALA A 103 -14.28 -7.90 -0.44
C ALA A 103 -14.43 -6.50 -1.05
N GLU A 104 -15.62 -6.15 -1.54
CA GLU A 104 -15.87 -4.81 -2.09
C GLU A 104 -15.80 -3.70 -1.03
N ASN A 105 -16.21 -3.97 0.21
CA ASN A 105 -16.04 -3.03 1.31
C ASN A 105 -14.55 -2.77 1.61
N TYR A 106 -13.75 -3.82 1.76
CA TYR A 106 -12.31 -3.69 1.99
C TYR A 106 -11.59 -3.05 0.81
N ARG A 107 -12.03 -3.30 -0.42
CA ARG A 107 -11.53 -2.61 -1.62
C ARG A 107 -11.75 -1.10 -1.55
N LYS A 108 -12.93 -0.66 -1.09
CA LYS A 108 -13.25 0.76 -0.92
C LYS A 108 -12.41 1.39 0.18
N LEU A 109 -12.32 0.72 1.34
CA LEU A 109 -11.49 1.17 2.46
C LEU A 109 -10.02 1.28 2.05
N TYR A 110 -9.49 0.29 1.33
CA TYR A 110 -8.15 0.33 0.75
C TYR A 110 -7.95 1.52 -0.18
N GLY A 111 -8.92 1.83 -1.03
CA GLY A 111 -8.84 2.98 -1.94
C GLY A 111 -8.78 4.32 -1.21
N THR A 112 -9.57 4.47 -0.14
CA THR A 112 -9.53 5.64 0.74
C THR A 112 -8.19 5.75 1.46
N GLU A 113 -7.78 4.68 2.14
CA GLU A 113 -6.51 4.62 2.89
C GLU A 113 -5.32 4.92 1.99
N LEU A 114 -5.26 4.30 0.80
CA LEU A 114 -4.19 4.57 -0.17
C LEU A 114 -4.14 6.05 -0.54
N SER A 115 -5.29 6.70 -0.74
CA SER A 115 -5.31 8.12 -1.07
C SER A 115 -4.81 8.99 0.09
N GLU A 116 -5.13 8.62 1.33
CA GLU A 116 -4.66 9.31 2.53
C GLU A 116 -3.15 9.13 2.75
N VAL A 117 -2.64 7.90 2.63
CA VAL A 117 -1.20 7.61 2.72
C VAL A 117 -0.42 8.39 1.66
N LEU A 118 -0.90 8.39 0.41
CA LEU A 118 -0.25 9.15 -0.66
C LEU A 118 -0.30 10.66 -0.43
N ALA A 119 -1.34 11.18 0.23
CA ALA A 119 -1.45 12.60 0.57
C ALA A 119 -0.56 13.01 1.75
N GLN A 120 -0.33 12.09 2.71
CA GLN A 120 0.62 12.29 3.80
C GLN A 120 2.07 12.26 3.31
N GLY A 121 2.33 11.54 2.22
CA GLY A 121 3.66 11.29 1.71
C GLY A 121 4.25 10.00 2.28
N LEU A 122 5.26 9.48 1.59
CA LEU A 122 5.99 8.30 2.01
C LEU A 122 7.43 8.66 2.29
N ASP A 123 7.96 8.03 3.34
CA ASP A 123 9.34 8.19 3.76
C ASP A 123 10.22 7.31 2.89
N TYR A 124 10.78 7.93 1.84
CA TYR A 124 11.61 7.29 0.84
C TYR A 124 13.00 7.92 0.83
N ASP A 125 14.01 7.05 0.90
CA ASP A 125 15.41 7.41 0.84
C ASP A 125 15.83 7.59 -0.62
N TRP A 126 15.99 8.84 -1.05
CA TRP A 126 16.29 9.15 -2.45
C TRP A 126 17.79 9.04 -2.77
N ASP A 127 18.65 9.13 -1.75
CA ASP A 127 20.10 9.10 -1.90
C ASP A 127 20.75 7.80 -1.39
N ASP A 128 19.94 6.84 -0.93
CA ASP A 128 20.37 5.55 -0.36
C ASP A 128 21.35 5.74 0.82
N SER A 129 21.10 6.78 1.63
CA SER A 129 21.93 7.10 2.81
C SER A 129 21.58 6.26 4.04
N GLY A 130 20.43 5.58 4.02
CA GLY A 130 19.87 4.82 5.12
C GLY A 130 19.12 5.66 6.16
N ALA A 131 18.86 6.94 5.89
CA ALA A 131 18.12 7.82 6.78
C ALA A 131 17.30 8.87 6.02
N ILE A 132 16.06 9.12 6.47
CA ILE A 132 15.23 10.18 5.89
C ILE A 132 15.65 11.53 6.43
N GLY A 133 16.25 12.36 5.58
CA GLY A 133 16.60 13.75 5.89
C GLY A 133 15.38 14.67 6.00
N ASP A 134 15.54 15.81 6.67
CA ASP A 134 14.48 16.82 6.80
C ASP A 134 14.00 17.35 5.44
N THR A 135 14.89 17.36 4.44
CA THR A 135 14.60 17.75 3.04
C THR A 135 13.86 16.67 2.24
N GLU A 136 13.85 15.42 2.71
CA GLU A 136 13.12 14.31 2.10
C GLU A 136 11.72 14.14 2.70
N LYS A 137 11.55 14.53 3.97
CA LYS A 137 10.25 14.62 4.64
C LYS A 137 9.35 15.75 4.16
N LEU A 138 9.95 16.82 3.64
CA LEU A 138 9.25 18.05 3.28
C LEU A 138 9.09 18.18 1.77
N MET A 139 7.96 17.71 1.22
CA MET A 139 7.43 18.39 0.04
C MET A 139 5.90 18.59 0.08
N PRO A 140 5.44 19.71 0.66
CA PRO A 140 4.26 20.39 0.16
C PRO A 140 4.61 21.03 -1.18
N SER A 141 3.90 20.64 -2.25
CA SER A 141 3.87 21.25 -3.59
C SER A 141 4.54 22.63 -3.65
N MET A 142 5.72 22.71 -4.28
CA MET A 142 6.29 23.98 -4.71
C MET A 142 5.38 24.57 -5.80
N ARG A 143 4.33 25.29 -5.37
CA ARG A 143 3.54 26.15 -6.26
C ARG A 143 4.51 27.14 -6.88
N ARG A 144 4.84 26.92 -8.16
CA ARG A 144 5.61 27.86 -8.98
C ARG A 144 4.95 29.23 -8.87
N LEU A 145 5.66 30.19 -8.27
CA LEU A 145 5.24 31.58 -8.25
C LEU A 145 5.32 32.10 -9.69
N LYS A 146 4.19 32.12 -10.39
CA LYS A 146 4.06 32.76 -11.70
C LYS A 146 4.28 34.26 -11.46
N ARG A 147 5.46 34.77 -11.81
CA ARG A 147 5.69 36.22 -11.85
C ARG A 147 4.74 36.81 -12.89
N ALA A 148 3.92 37.76 -12.44
CA ALA A 148 3.02 38.56 -13.26
C ALA A 148 3.80 39.53 -14.16
#